data_AF-A0A1F6RZ28-F1
#
_entry.id   AF-A0A1F6RZ28-F1
#
_cell.length_a   1.000
_cell.length_b   1.000
_cell.length_c   1.000
_cell.angle_alpha   90.00
_cell.angle_beta   90.00
_cell.angle_gamma   90.00
#
_symmetry.space_group_name_H-M   'P 1'
#
loop_
_entity.id
_entity.type
_entity.pdbx_description
1 polymer ?
#
loop_
_entity_poly.entity_id
_entity_poly.type
_entity_poly.pdbx_seq_one_letter_code
_entity_poly.pdbx_strand_id
1 'polypeptide(L)'
;MSKSTKKEKLKLFIAAAGAVVLVFAALSALLVAVYKYDSTNRFVRFFEKKIPFPAVYIRGAGFISINEIKDNTAAVRKFYESQDFEQIGMRVDFSTDQGQKRLKIKEKEIVNKMIENKIIQNLAKKRGISISDQLVGQQVEDSVNQFGNREKLMSELARLYGWTLSDFQEKAVKPELYAESLTESFASEINTDEQKKKIDSLWERVAQKKEDFAKVAAEASEGKSAENGGDLGWSTKDQLIDPVAEKAYSMKTGEISDVISSPLGFHIVKLEEKKSEEDQELVRLRQIFVKTATFSDWLKEKMKDYRMVVFLRDYRWSQNEAIVEFADSALSEFEKNTSSNSQGDPSVFP
;
A
#
# COMPACT_ATOMS: atom_id res chain seq x y z
N MET A 1 23.11 1.58 65.20
CA MET A 1 22.53 2.50 64.18
C MET A 1 21.31 3.20 64.76
N SER A 2 21.33 4.53 64.85
CA SER A 2 20.33 5.34 65.58
C SER A 2 18.95 5.34 64.91
N LYS A 3 17.87 5.32 65.71
CA LYS A 3 16.47 5.48 65.25
C LYS A 3 16.26 6.75 64.40
N SER A 4 17.11 7.78 64.59
CA SER A 4 17.07 9.03 63.82
C SER A 4 17.38 8.81 62.34
N THR A 5 18.42 8.02 62.04
CA THR A 5 18.89 7.76 60.68
C THR A 5 17.89 6.92 59.87
N LYS A 6 17.11 6.06 60.53
CA LYS A 6 16.05 5.26 59.89
C LYS A 6 14.83 6.13 59.52
N LYS A 7 14.50 7.12 60.36
CA LYS A 7 13.38 8.05 60.13
C LYS A 7 13.66 9.04 59.00
N GLU A 8 14.90 9.51 58.87
CA GLU A 8 15.32 10.37 57.75
C GLU A 8 15.33 9.61 56.42
N LYS A 9 15.89 8.39 56.39
CA LYS A 9 15.84 7.54 55.19
C LYS A 9 14.41 7.24 54.73
N LEU A 10 13.49 7.03 55.66
CA LEU A 10 12.07 6.80 55.35
C LEU A 10 11.40 8.06 54.76
N LYS A 11 11.68 9.26 55.31
CA LYS A 11 11.18 10.52 54.75
C LYS A 11 11.71 10.75 53.34
N LEU A 12 12.99 10.48 53.10
CA LEU A 12 13.61 10.61 51.79
C LEU A 12 13.00 9.64 50.77
N PHE A 13 12.73 8.40 51.19
CA PHE A 13 12.05 7.39 50.37
C PHE A 13 10.61 7.80 50.02
N ILE A 14 9.84 8.31 51.00
CA ILE A 14 8.47 8.79 50.75
C ILE A 14 8.47 9.99 49.80
N ALA A 15 9.42 10.92 49.97
CA ALA A 15 9.56 12.07 49.07
C ALA A 15 9.93 11.63 47.65
N ALA A 16 10.84 10.67 47.50
CA ALA A 16 11.22 10.10 46.21
C ALA A 16 10.05 9.34 45.56
N ALA A 17 9.33 8.52 46.32
CA ALA A 17 8.13 7.80 45.85
C ALA A 17 7.03 8.78 45.44
N GLY A 18 6.80 9.85 46.20
CA GLY A 18 5.87 10.92 45.86
C GLY A 18 6.26 11.66 44.57
N ALA A 19 7.55 11.94 44.38
CA ALA A 19 8.06 12.53 43.15
C ALA A 19 7.84 11.62 41.93
N VAL A 20 8.09 10.31 42.07
CA VAL A 20 7.82 9.33 40.99
C VAL A 20 6.33 9.28 40.64
N VAL A 21 5.45 9.28 41.63
CA VAL A 21 3.98 9.31 41.40
C VAL A 21 3.56 10.60 40.71
N LEU A 22 4.09 11.76 41.11
CA LEU A 22 3.80 13.04 40.47
C LEU A 22 4.30 13.08 39.02
N VAL A 23 5.49 12.55 38.75
CA VAL A 23 6.02 12.42 37.39
C VAL A 23 5.13 11.49 36.57
N PHE A 24 4.72 10.35 37.11
CA PHE A 24 3.82 9.42 36.42
C PHE A 24 2.44 10.04 36.15
N ALA A 25 1.88 10.77 37.12
CA ALA A 25 0.62 11.50 36.96
C ALA A 25 0.73 12.61 35.92
N ALA A 26 1.84 13.35 35.89
CA ALA A 26 2.11 14.37 34.88
C ALA A 26 2.30 13.76 33.49
N LEU A 27 3.02 12.64 33.36
CA LEU A 27 3.16 11.90 32.11
C LEU A 27 1.82 11.33 31.64
N SER A 28 1.00 10.80 32.56
CA SER A 28 -0.34 10.30 32.24
C SER A 28 -1.27 11.42 31.78
N ALA A 29 -1.25 12.57 32.46
CA ALA A 29 -1.99 13.76 32.04
C ALA A 29 -1.51 14.28 30.68
N LEU A 30 -0.19 14.25 30.42
CA LEU A 30 0.37 14.62 29.12
C LEU A 30 -0.05 13.65 28.02
N LEU A 31 -0.04 12.33 28.27
CA LEU A 31 -0.54 11.33 27.33
C LEU A 31 -2.03 11.57 27.03
N VAL A 32 -2.87 11.74 28.06
CA VAL A 32 -4.29 12.08 27.86
C VAL A 32 -4.42 13.37 27.05
N ALA A 33 -3.61 14.40 27.35
CA ALA A 33 -3.64 15.65 26.60
C ALA A 33 -3.34 15.46 25.11
N VAL A 34 -2.30 14.71 24.77
CA VAL A 34 -1.85 14.47 23.39
C VAL A 34 -2.85 13.62 22.58
N TYR A 35 -3.44 12.57 23.18
CA TYR A 35 -4.33 11.65 22.46
C TYR A 35 -5.82 12.04 22.53
N LYS A 36 -6.22 12.93 23.45
CA LYS A 36 -7.63 13.33 23.63
C LYS A 36 -7.93 14.75 23.15
N TYR A 37 -6.98 15.68 23.22
CA TYR A 37 -7.22 17.08 22.90
C TYR A 37 -6.49 17.46 21.61
N ASP A 38 -7.17 18.26 20.79
CA ASP A 38 -6.60 18.77 19.55
C ASP A 38 -5.46 19.77 19.85
N SER A 39 -4.52 19.92 18.91
CA SER A 39 -3.26 20.69 19.03
C SER A 39 -3.43 22.20 19.22
N THR A 40 -4.65 22.67 19.49
CA THR A 40 -4.93 24.08 19.78
C THR A 40 -4.23 24.55 21.06
N ASN A 41 -4.02 23.65 22.04
CA ASN A 41 -3.33 23.95 23.29
C ASN A 41 -1.81 24.14 23.08
N ARG A 42 -1.28 25.29 23.52
CA ARG A 42 0.15 25.67 23.41
C ARG A 42 1.09 24.68 24.09
N PHE A 43 0.67 24.08 25.21
CA PHE A 43 1.48 23.09 25.94
C PHE A 43 1.59 21.77 25.16
N VAL A 44 0.49 21.30 24.57
CA VAL A 44 0.48 20.09 23.74
C VAL A 44 1.40 20.26 22.54
N ARG A 45 1.30 21.40 21.81
CA ARG A 45 2.20 21.71 20.68
C ARG A 45 3.69 21.75 21.05
N PHE A 46 4.02 22.22 22.24
CA PHE A 46 5.42 22.27 22.70
C PHE A 46 6.01 20.87 22.86
N PHE A 47 5.26 19.95 23.48
CA PHE A 47 5.72 18.58 23.69
C PHE A 47 5.66 17.74 22.43
N GLU A 48 4.62 17.92 21.60
CA GLU A 48 4.53 17.26 20.29
C GLU A 48 5.80 17.50 19.49
N LYS A 49 6.27 18.75 19.32
CA LYS A 49 7.48 19.03 18.53
C LYS A 49 8.78 18.39 19.04
N LYS A 50 8.86 18.01 20.32
CA LYS A 50 10.10 17.50 20.93
C LYS A 50 10.06 16.00 21.21
N ILE A 51 8.86 15.43 21.38
CA ILE A 51 8.68 14.04 21.78
C ILE A 51 7.90 13.33 20.66
N PRO A 52 8.47 12.28 20.04
CA PRO A 52 7.79 11.53 18.99
C PRO A 52 6.77 10.57 19.62
N PHE A 53 5.58 11.08 19.95
CA PHE A 53 4.50 10.26 20.51
C PHE A 53 4.01 9.23 19.48
N PRO A 54 3.90 7.94 19.83
CA PRO A 54 3.52 6.90 18.87
C PRO A 54 2.06 7.03 18.45
N ALA A 55 1.81 7.18 17.16
CA ALA A 55 0.49 7.08 16.56
C ALA A 55 0.15 5.63 16.18
N VAL A 56 1.13 4.93 15.62
CA VAL A 56 1.03 3.52 15.26
C VAL A 56 2.29 2.80 15.72
N TYR A 57 2.16 1.73 16.49
CA TYR A 57 3.26 0.85 16.84
C TYR A 57 3.15 -0.46 16.06
N ILE A 58 4.22 -0.83 15.37
CA ILE A 58 4.32 -2.01 14.50
C ILE A 58 5.36 -2.95 15.11
N ARG A 59 4.91 -4.09 15.65
CA ARG A 59 5.80 -5.02 16.36
C ARG A 59 6.94 -5.48 15.45
N GLY A 60 8.17 -5.14 15.82
CA GLY A 60 9.38 -5.51 15.08
C GLY A 60 9.79 -4.53 13.97
N ALA A 61 8.92 -3.58 13.57
CA ALA A 61 9.22 -2.55 12.57
C ALA A 61 9.32 -1.12 13.15
N GLY A 62 9.03 -0.94 14.44
CA GLY A 62 9.15 0.34 15.14
C GLY A 62 7.80 1.03 15.31
N PHE A 63 7.79 2.35 15.26
CA PHE A 63 6.55 3.13 15.35
C PHE A 63 6.57 4.29 14.36
N ILE A 64 5.37 4.80 14.10
CA ILE A 64 5.09 6.04 13.38
C ILE A 64 4.58 7.03 14.41
N SER A 65 5.17 8.22 14.46
CA SER A 65 4.77 9.26 15.41
C SER A 65 3.61 10.12 14.89
N ILE A 66 2.90 10.75 15.82
CA ILE A 66 1.84 11.71 15.51
C ILE A 66 2.37 12.87 14.65
N ASN A 67 3.60 13.35 14.93
CA ASN A 67 4.19 14.45 14.17
C ASN A 67 4.49 14.05 12.73
N GLU A 68 5.04 12.85 12.50
CA GLU A 68 5.31 12.39 11.14
C GLU A 68 4.02 12.34 10.32
N ILE A 69 2.91 11.91 10.90
CA ILE A 69 1.60 11.93 10.22
C ILE A 69 1.19 13.37 9.93
N LYS A 70 1.19 14.25 10.94
CA LYS A 70 0.82 15.67 10.77
C LYS A 70 1.66 16.38 9.71
N ASP A 71 2.96 16.14 9.69
CA ASP A 71 3.90 16.76 8.75
C ASP A 71 3.64 16.27 7.31
N ASN A 72 3.37 14.97 7.12
CA ASN A 72 3.01 14.43 5.80
C ASN A 72 1.62 14.91 5.36
N THR A 73 0.64 14.97 6.26
CA THR A 73 -0.71 15.51 5.96
C THR A 73 -0.66 16.99 5.61
N ALA A 74 0.20 17.78 6.28
CA ALA A 74 0.42 19.18 5.95
C ALA A 74 1.05 19.35 4.56
N ALA A 75 2.00 18.50 4.19
CA ALA A 75 2.61 18.50 2.86
C ALA A 75 1.58 18.20 1.76
N VAL A 76 0.71 17.20 1.98
CA VAL A 76 -0.38 16.87 1.04
C VAL A 76 -1.40 18.01 0.96
N ARG A 77 -1.81 18.59 2.09
CA ARG A 77 -2.69 19.76 2.10
C ARG A 77 -2.10 20.90 1.26
N LYS A 78 -0.82 21.20 1.49
CA LYS A 78 -0.10 22.26 0.76
C LYS A 78 -0.04 21.97 -0.73
N PHE A 79 0.21 20.72 -1.12
CA PHE A 79 0.19 20.32 -2.52
C PHE A 79 -1.14 20.68 -3.17
N TYR A 80 -2.26 20.26 -2.56
CA TYR A 80 -3.59 20.54 -3.09
C TYR A 80 -3.95 22.04 -3.10
N GLU A 81 -3.52 22.79 -2.09
CA GLU A 81 -3.73 24.25 -2.02
C GLU A 81 -2.85 25.03 -3.02
N SER A 82 -1.70 24.48 -3.40
CA SER A 82 -0.73 25.12 -4.29
C SER A 82 -0.98 24.90 -5.79
N GLN A 83 -1.85 23.94 -6.11
CA GLN A 83 -2.20 23.56 -7.48
C GLN A 83 -3.46 24.31 -7.93
N ASP A 84 -3.41 24.90 -9.12
CA ASP A 84 -4.56 25.57 -9.71
C ASP A 84 -5.48 24.54 -10.41
N PHE A 85 -6.27 23.84 -9.61
CA PHE A 85 -7.27 22.90 -10.13
C PHE A 85 -8.54 23.58 -10.67
N GLU A 86 -8.54 24.91 -10.87
CA GLU A 86 -9.70 25.64 -11.39
C GLU A 86 -10.10 25.19 -12.80
N GLN A 87 -9.13 24.93 -13.68
CA GLN A 87 -9.39 24.56 -15.08
C GLN A 87 -10.08 23.21 -15.26
N ILE A 88 -10.10 22.39 -14.21
CA ILE A 88 -10.61 21.03 -14.23
C ILE A 88 -11.76 20.83 -13.21
N GLY A 89 -12.21 21.89 -12.53
CA GLY A 89 -13.41 21.88 -11.68
C GLY A 89 -13.22 21.24 -10.29
N MET A 90 -11.99 21.13 -9.77
CA MET A 90 -11.65 20.26 -8.64
C MET A 90 -11.02 21.00 -7.45
N ARG A 91 -11.69 22.05 -6.95
CA ARG A 91 -11.25 22.68 -5.69
C ARG A 91 -11.59 21.77 -4.51
N VAL A 92 -10.57 21.21 -3.85
CA VAL A 92 -10.74 20.62 -2.51
C VAL A 92 -10.57 21.75 -1.49
N ASP A 93 -11.67 22.39 -1.13
CA ASP A 93 -11.67 23.39 -0.07
C ASP A 93 -11.70 22.70 1.30
N PHE A 94 -10.52 22.52 1.89
CA PHE A 94 -10.35 21.93 3.21
C PHE A 94 -10.95 22.76 4.35
N SER A 95 -11.43 23.99 4.13
CA SER A 95 -12.14 24.76 5.16
C SER A 95 -13.59 24.29 5.39
N THR A 96 -14.18 23.59 4.42
CA THR A 96 -15.55 23.06 4.49
C THR A 96 -15.63 21.75 5.26
N ASP A 97 -16.81 21.38 5.78
CA ASP A 97 -17.03 20.06 6.42
C ASP A 97 -16.68 18.89 5.48
N GLN A 98 -17.08 19.00 4.21
CA GLN A 98 -16.75 18.05 3.15
C GLN A 98 -15.24 17.96 2.91
N GLY A 99 -14.56 19.11 2.85
CA GLY A 99 -13.11 19.17 2.72
C GLY A 99 -12.38 18.56 3.90
N GLN A 100 -12.82 18.82 5.14
CA GLN A 100 -12.23 18.20 6.33
C GLN A 100 -12.37 16.67 6.32
N LYS A 101 -13.51 16.15 5.87
CA LYS A 101 -13.70 14.70 5.68
C LYS A 101 -12.79 14.13 4.59
N ARG A 102 -12.63 14.84 3.46
CA ARG A 102 -11.67 14.47 2.41
C ARG A 102 -10.22 14.48 2.91
N LEU A 103 -9.85 15.48 3.71
CA LEU A 103 -8.53 15.53 4.32
C LEU A 103 -8.30 14.35 5.27
N LYS A 104 -9.32 13.93 6.02
CA LYS A 104 -9.24 12.75 6.88
C LYS A 104 -9.04 11.46 6.10
N ILE A 105 -9.62 11.34 4.90
CA ILE A 105 -9.33 10.23 3.96
C ILE A 105 -7.85 10.27 3.55
N LYS A 106 -7.34 11.44 3.15
CA LYS A 106 -5.91 11.59 2.81
C LYS A 106 -4.97 11.31 3.98
N GLU A 107 -5.31 11.75 5.20
CA GLU A 107 -4.57 11.40 6.41
C GLU A 107 -4.52 9.88 6.62
N LYS A 108 -5.64 9.17 6.41
CA LYS A 108 -5.69 7.71 6.49
C LYS A 108 -4.82 7.03 5.44
N GLU A 109 -4.85 7.49 4.18
CA GLU A 109 -4.00 7.00 3.10
C GLU A 109 -2.51 7.17 3.42
N ILE A 110 -2.13 8.34 3.93
CA ILE A 110 -0.77 8.62 4.41
C ILE A 110 -0.37 7.64 5.52
N VAL A 111 -1.24 7.43 6.53
CA VAL A 111 -0.99 6.46 7.60
C VAL A 111 -0.74 5.06 7.03
N ASN A 112 -1.59 4.61 6.11
CA ASN A 112 -1.42 3.32 5.44
C ASN A 112 -0.09 3.23 4.69
N LYS A 113 0.26 4.27 3.92
CA LYS A 113 1.52 4.30 3.17
C LYS A 113 2.74 4.30 4.10
N MET A 114 2.68 5.02 5.21
CA MET A 114 3.75 5.03 6.21
C MET A 114 3.92 3.66 6.89
N ILE A 115 2.81 2.96 7.17
CA ILE A 115 2.83 1.59 7.70
C ILE A 115 3.49 0.66 6.70
N GLU A 116 3.05 0.70 5.44
CA GLU A 116 3.61 -0.07 4.34
C GLU A 116 5.12 0.16 4.22
N ASN A 117 5.57 1.42 4.15
CA ASN A 117 6.98 1.78 4.06
C ASN A 117 7.81 1.23 5.24
N LYS A 118 7.30 1.29 6.47
CA LYS A 118 7.98 0.71 7.65
C LYS A 118 8.08 -0.80 7.57
N ILE A 119 7.03 -1.47 7.07
CA ILE A 119 7.01 -2.92 6.91
C ILE A 119 7.97 -3.35 5.80
N ILE A 120 7.94 -2.69 4.64
CA ILE A 120 8.90 -2.91 3.53
C ILE A 120 10.33 -2.77 4.05
N GLN A 121 10.63 -1.66 4.74
CA GLN A 121 11.97 -1.45 5.31
C GLN A 121 12.36 -2.55 6.29
N ASN A 122 11.42 -3.05 7.10
CA ASN A 122 11.69 -4.14 8.04
C ASN A 122 11.93 -5.48 7.33
N LEU A 123 11.13 -5.79 6.31
CA LEU A 123 11.26 -7.01 5.50
C LEU A 123 12.59 -7.00 4.74
N ALA A 124 12.95 -5.86 4.12
CA ALA A 124 14.25 -5.67 3.48
C ALA A 124 15.40 -5.93 4.45
N LYS A 125 15.38 -5.33 5.64
CA LYS A 125 16.40 -5.57 6.68
C LYS A 125 16.49 -7.05 7.09
N LYS A 126 15.37 -7.73 7.26
CA LYS A 126 15.34 -9.19 7.57
C LYS A 126 15.98 -10.04 6.47
N ARG A 127 15.97 -9.55 5.22
CA ARG A 127 16.62 -10.18 4.07
C ARG A 127 18.06 -9.74 3.85
N GLY A 128 18.62 -8.93 4.75
CA GLY A 128 19.97 -8.38 4.60
C GLY A 128 20.08 -7.29 3.53
N ILE A 129 18.96 -6.77 3.03
CA ILE A 129 18.94 -5.65 2.08
C ILE A 129 19.15 -4.35 2.86
N SER A 130 20.20 -3.61 2.49
CA SER A 130 20.49 -2.28 3.03
C SER A 130 20.71 -1.29 1.90
N ILE A 131 19.98 -0.18 1.93
CA ILE A 131 20.15 0.91 0.95
C ILE A 131 21.35 1.76 1.39
N SER A 132 22.35 1.88 0.52
CA SER A 132 23.54 2.70 0.78
C SER A 132 23.28 4.18 0.53
N ASP A 133 23.97 5.05 1.25
CA ASP A 133 23.87 6.51 1.02
C ASP A 133 24.33 6.90 -0.38
N GLN A 134 25.22 6.12 -1.00
CA GLN A 134 25.64 6.30 -2.38
C GLN A 134 24.47 6.09 -3.36
N LEU A 135 23.71 5.01 -3.19
CA LEU A 135 22.56 4.72 -4.04
C LEU A 135 21.46 5.78 -3.87
N VAL A 136 21.21 6.24 -2.63
CA VAL A 136 20.30 7.36 -2.36
C VAL A 136 20.79 8.62 -3.07
N GLY A 137 22.09 8.92 -3.00
CA GLY A 137 22.69 10.07 -3.68
C GLY A 137 22.49 9.99 -5.20
N GLN A 138 22.69 8.81 -5.79
CA GLN A 138 22.49 8.60 -7.22
C GLN A 138 21.03 8.84 -7.63
N GLN A 139 20.06 8.25 -6.93
CA GLN A 139 18.64 8.44 -7.24
C GLN A 139 18.19 9.90 -7.11
N VAL A 140 18.78 10.64 -6.16
CA VAL A 140 18.56 12.08 -6.03
C VAL A 140 19.14 12.84 -7.23
N GLU A 141 20.34 12.50 -7.69
CA GLU A 141 20.93 13.12 -8.88
C GLU A 141 20.12 12.82 -10.15
N ASP A 142 19.58 11.61 -10.28
CA ASP A 142 18.69 11.25 -11.39
C ASP A 142 17.41 12.11 -11.36
N SER A 143 16.84 12.31 -10.18
CA SER A 143 15.71 13.24 -9.98
C SER A 143 16.11 14.69 -10.30
N VAL A 144 17.30 15.14 -9.91
CA VAL A 144 17.83 16.47 -10.22
C VAL A 144 17.92 16.68 -11.73
N ASN A 145 18.40 15.68 -12.46
CA ASN A 145 18.53 15.73 -13.92
C ASN A 145 17.16 15.81 -14.60
N GLN A 146 16.16 15.08 -14.11
CA GLN A 146 14.77 15.13 -14.64
C GLN A 146 14.13 16.51 -14.46
N PHE A 147 14.41 17.20 -13.33
CA PHE A 147 13.93 18.55 -13.06
C PHE A 147 14.85 19.64 -13.65
N GLY A 148 15.94 19.24 -14.30
CA GLY A 148 16.92 20.08 -14.98
C GLY A 148 18.07 20.55 -14.10
N ASN A 149 17.84 20.89 -12.82
CA ASN A 149 18.90 21.16 -11.85
C ASN A 149 18.41 21.12 -10.39
N ARG A 150 19.38 21.14 -9.46
CA ARG A 150 19.13 21.00 -8.02
C ARG A 150 18.31 22.16 -7.44
N GLU A 151 18.54 23.38 -7.90
CA GLU A 151 17.82 24.57 -7.42
C GLU A 151 16.33 24.49 -7.77
N LYS A 152 16.01 24.08 -9.01
CA LYS A 152 14.63 23.86 -9.47
C LYS A 152 13.95 22.78 -8.65
N LEU A 153 14.59 21.63 -8.46
CA LEU A 153 14.04 20.55 -7.63
C LEU A 153 13.74 21.03 -6.21
N MET A 154 14.70 21.70 -5.56
CA MET A 154 14.51 22.22 -4.21
C MET A 154 13.39 23.26 -4.13
N SER A 155 13.30 24.16 -5.13
CA SER A 155 12.23 25.16 -5.22
C SER A 155 10.86 24.51 -5.35
N GLU A 156 10.70 23.51 -6.22
CA GLU A 156 9.44 22.79 -6.39
C GLU A 156 9.07 21.98 -5.15
N LEU A 157 10.02 21.28 -4.51
CA LEU A 157 9.78 20.55 -3.26
C LEU A 157 9.32 21.49 -2.14
N ALA A 158 9.97 22.64 -1.99
CA ALA A 158 9.60 23.64 -1.00
C ALA A 158 8.22 24.27 -1.31
N ARG A 159 7.93 24.54 -2.59
CA ARG A 159 6.67 25.14 -3.04
C ARG A 159 5.49 24.18 -2.83
N LEU A 160 5.60 22.97 -3.35
CA LEU A 160 4.52 21.97 -3.38
C LEU A 160 4.31 21.28 -2.03
N TYR A 161 5.40 20.83 -1.40
CA TYR A 161 5.33 19.98 -0.20
C TYR A 161 5.86 20.66 1.05
N GLY A 162 6.61 21.75 0.91
CA GLY A 162 7.35 22.36 2.03
C GLY A 162 8.54 21.51 2.47
N TRP A 163 9.06 20.65 1.59
CA TRP A 163 10.13 19.70 1.88
C TRP A 163 11.50 20.28 1.58
N THR A 164 12.47 19.87 2.39
CA THR A 164 13.90 20.01 2.08
C THR A 164 14.38 18.85 1.19
N LEU A 165 15.60 18.95 0.65
CA LEU A 165 16.21 17.83 -0.06
C LEU A 165 16.39 16.60 0.86
N SER A 166 16.65 16.82 2.15
CA SER A 166 16.75 15.73 3.14
C SER A 166 15.40 15.08 3.40
N ASP A 167 14.31 15.85 3.44
CA ASP A 167 12.96 15.29 3.52
C ASP A 167 12.65 14.42 2.30
N PHE A 168 12.98 14.90 1.09
CA PHE A 168 12.81 14.13 -0.14
C PHE A 168 13.58 12.81 -0.11
N GLN A 169 14.84 12.85 0.34
CA GLN A 169 15.65 11.65 0.52
C GLN A 169 15.01 10.63 1.48
N GLU A 170 14.56 11.08 2.65
CA GLU A 170 14.03 10.18 3.69
C GLU A 170 12.59 9.71 3.43
N LYS A 171 11.74 10.57 2.85
CA LYS A 171 10.30 10.36 2.75
C LYS A 171 9.85 9.83 1.38
N ALA A 172 10.63 10.05 0.33
CA ALA A 172 10.32 9.57 -1.02
C ALA A 172 11.37 8.56 -1.51
N VAL A 173 12.63 8.99 -1.64
CA VAL A 173 13.69 8.21 -2.29
C VAL A 173 14.00 6.91 -1.54
N LYS A 174 14.29 6.97 -0.23
CA LYS A 174 14.63 5.77 0.54
C LYS A 174 13.49 4.73 0.53
N PRO A 175 12.23 5.08 0.83
CA PRO A 175 11.12 4.13 0.76
C PRO A 175 10.97 3.47 -0.62
N GLU A 176 11.11 4.25 -1.70
CA GLU A 176 11.07 3.75 -3.07
C GLU A 176 12.19 2.73 -3.33
N LEU A 177 13.44 3.07 -3.03
CA LEU A 177 14.58 2.16 -3.20
C LEU A 177 14.43 0.85 -2.39
N TYR A 178 13.87 0.93 -1.17
CA TYR A 178 13.56 -0.26 -0.39
C TYR A 178 12.46 -1.12 -1.05
N ALA A 179 11.43 -0.49 -1.61
CA ALA A 179 10.35 -1.19 -2.30
C ALA A 179 10.84 -1.86 -3.60
N GLU A 180 11.67 -1.17 -4.38
CA GLU A 180 12.31 -1.70 -5.59
C GLU A 180 13.21 -2.88 -5.25
N SER A 181 14.13 -2.72 -4.30
CA SER A 181 15.05 -3.80 -3.89
C SER A 181 14.29 -5.03 -3.37
N LEU A 182 13.19 -4.82 -2.64
CA LEU A 182 12.37 -5.91 -2.14
C LEU A 182 11.54 -6.57 -3.26
N THR A 183 11.13 -5.80 -4.26
CA THR A 183 10.45 -6.32 -5.46
C THR A 183 11.39 -7.19 -6.28
N GLU A 184 12.65 -6.79 -6.47
CA GLU A 184 13.68 -7.62 -7.14
C GLU A 184 13.97 -8.91 -6.35
N SER A 185 14.08 -8.79 -5.02
CA SER A 185 14.23 -9.96 -4.15
C SER A 185 13.00 -10.86 -4.19
N PHE A 186 11.80 -10.31 -4.35
CA PHE A 186 10.58 -11.10 -4.54
C PHE A 186 10.57 -11.76 -5.92
N ALA A 187 10.95 -11.05 -6.98
CA ALA A 187 11.00 -11.54 -8.35
C ALA A 187 11.90 -12.78 -8.49
N SER A 188 13.03 -12.80 -7.78
CA SER A 188 13.93 -13.96 -7.72
C SER A 188 13.39 -15.13 -6.88
N GLU A 189 12.39 -14.88 -6.04
CA GLU A 189 11.74 -15.86 -5.16
C GLU A 189 10.34 -16.26 -5.61
N ILE A 190 9.82 -15.78 -6.76
CA ILE A 190 8.48 -16.10 -7.22
C ILE A 190 8.38 -17.62 -7.37
N ASN A 191 7.91 -18.27 -6.30
CA ASN A 191 7.63 -19.66 -6.28
C ASN A 191 6.23 -19.80 -6.88
N THR A 192 6.22 -20.05 -8.18
CA THR A 192 5.00 -20.34 -8.93
C THR A 192 4.49 -21.76 -8.71
N ASP A 193 5.11 -22.57 -7.84
CA ASP A 193 4.73 -23.98 -7.63
C ASP A 193 3.28 -24.13 -7.23
N GLU A 194 2.73 -23.23 -6.40
CA GLU A 194 1.32 -23.30 -5.99
C GLU A 194 0.38 -23.00 -7.15
N GLN A 195 0.64 -21.91 -7.89
CA GLN A 195 -0.13 -21.53 -9.08
C GLN A 195 0.00 -22.60 -10.18
N LYS A 196 1.20 -23.16 -10.34
CA LYS A 196 1.51 -24.22 -11.27
C LYS A 196 0.80 -25.52 -10.89
N LYS A 197 0.84 -25.94 -9.62
CA LYS A 197 0.07 -27.11 -9.14
C LYS A 197 -1.43 -26.91 -9.34
N LYS A 198 -1.93 -25.69 -9.09
CA LYS A 198 -3.33 -25.35 -9.30
C LYS A 198 -3.71 -25.49 -10.78
N ILE A 199 -2.98 -24.83 -11.69
CA ILE A 199 -3.29 -24.90 -13.12
C ILE A 199 -3.07 -26.32 -13.69
N ASP A 200 -2.06 -27.06 -13.24
CA ASP A 200 -1.81 -28.45 -13.66
C ASP A 200 -3.01 -29.33 -13.27
N SER A 201 -3.55 -29.17 -12.06
CA SER A 201 -4.75 -29.88 -11.61
C SER A 201 -5.99 -29.51 -12.43
N LEU A 202 -6.16 -28.23 -12.78
CA LEU A 202 -7.26 -27.79 -13.66
C LEU A 202 -7.10 -28.34 -15.07
N TRP A 203 -5.87 -28.40 -15.58
CA TRP A 203 -5.55 -29.01 -16.86
C TRP A 203 -5.91 -30.48 -16.89
N GLU A 204 -5.57 -31.26 -15.85
CA GLU A 204 -5.97 -32.67 -15.75
C GLU A 204 -7.49 -32.85 -15.81
N ARG A 205 -8.26 -31.98 -15.16
CA ARG A 205 -9.74 -32.01 -15.19
C ARG A 205 -10.28 -31.89 -16.61
N VAL A 206 -9.81 -30.90 -17.37
CA VAL A 206 -10.34 -30.62 -18.72
C VAL A 206 -9.71 -31.51 -19.80
N ALA A 207 -8.41 -31.76 -19.74
CA ALA A 207 -7.67 -32.47 -20.78
C ALA A 207 -7.75 -33.99 -20.64
N GLN A 208 -7.66 -34.53 -19.42
CA GLN A 208 -7.65 -35.97 -19.17
C GLN A 208 -9.02 -36.50 -18.75
N LYS A 209 -9.66 -35.87 -17.76
CA LYS A 209 -10.97 -36.31 -17.25
C LYS A 209 -12.14 -35.84 -18.12
N LYS A 210 -11.88 -35.00 -19.12
CA LYS A 210 -12.86 -34.46 -20.08
C LYS A 210 -14.05 -33.76 -19.39
N GLU A 211 -13.81 -33.14 -18.25
CA GLU A 211 -14.80 -32.26 -17.62
C GLU A 211 -15.10 -31.06 -18.54
N ASP A 212 -16.32 -30.54 -18.47
CA ASP A 212 -16.73 -29.39 -19.28
C ASP A 212 -15.84 -28.17 -18.99
N PHE A 213 -15.19 -27.66 -20.04
CA PHE A 213 -14.22 -26.58 -19.91
C PHE A 213 -14.85 -25.30 -19.34
N ALA A 214 -16.06 -24.96 -19.80
CA ALA A 214 -16.74 -23.74 -19.37
C ALA A 214 -17.11 -23.81 -17.89
N LYS A 215 -17.54 -24.97 -17.40
CA LYS A 215 -17.79 -25.22 -15.98
C LYS A 215 -16.50 -25.08 -15.15
N VAL A 216 -15.41 -25.72 -15.55
CA VAL A 216 -14.13 -25.62 -14.81
C VAL A 216 -13.62 -24.18 -14.79
N ALA A 217 -13.76 -23.46 -15.90
CA ALA A 217 -13.40 -22.04 -15.99
C ALA A 217 -14.24 -21.17 -15.04
N ALA A 218 -15.57 -21.36 -15.01
CA ALA A 218 -16.45 -20.63 -14.12
C ALA A 218 -16.18 -20.90 -12.63
N GLU A 219 -15.75 -22.12 -12.29
CA GLU A 219 -15.47 -22.49 -10.90
C GLU A 219 -14.11 -21.99 -10.39
N ALA A 220 -13.08 -21.94 -11.22
CA ALA A 220 -11.70 -21.86 -10.74
C ALA A 220 -10.79 -20.88 -11.47
N SER A 221 -11.21 -20.32 -12.62
CA SER A 221 -10.43 -19.33 -13.35
C SER A 221 -10.43 -17.99 -12.61
N GLU A 222 -9.30 -17.28 -12.66
CA GLU A 222 -9.08 -15.99 -12.00
C GLU A 222 -9.13 -14.82 -13.00
N GLY A 223 -9.47 -15.11 -14.27
CA GLY A 223 -9.62 -14.10 -15.32
C GLY A 223 -11.03 -13.51 -15.38
N LYS A 224 -11.16 -12.32 -15.99
CA LYS A 224 -12.47 -11.64 -16.15
C LYS A 224 -13.52 -12.46 -16.90
N SER A 225 -13.11 -13.38 -17.77
CA SER A 225 -14.00 -14.25 -18.52
C SER A 225 -14.50 -15.45 -17.71
N ALA A 226 -14.03 -15.67 -16.47
CA ALA A 226 -14.40 -16.81 -15.64
C ALA A 226 -15.93 -16.98 -15.54
N GLU A 227 -16.64 -15.90 -15.17
CA GLU A 227 -18.11 -15.91 -15.04
C GLU A 227 -18.84 -16.30 -16.33
N ASN A 228 -18.22 -16.08 -17.50
CA ASN A 228 -18.73 -16.47 -18.82
C ASN A 228 -18.13 -17.80 -19.31
N GLY A 229 -17.69 -18.67 -18.39
CA GLY A 229 -17.08 -19.96 -18.69
C GLY A 229 -15.77 -19.84 -19.47
N GLY A 230 -15.02 -18.75 -19.26
CA GLY A 230 -13.74 -18.50 -19.87
C GLY A 230 -13.79 -17.94 -21.29
N ASP A 231 -14.95 -17.66 -21.88
CA ASP A 231 -15.08 -17.17 -23.26
C ASP A 231 -14.38 -15.80 -23.42
N LEU A 232 -13.40 -15.74 -24.32
CA LEU A 232 -12.67 -14.51 -24.68
C LEU A 232 -13.27 -13.82 -25.91
N GLY A 233 -14.28 -14.41 -26.54
CA GLY A 233 -14.84 -13.93 -27.80
C GLY A 233 -13.92 -14.19 -28.98
N TRP A 234 -14.20 -13.50 -30.08
CA TRP A 234 -13.35 -13.50 -31.27
C TRP A 234 -12.18 -12.56 -31.07
N SER A 235 -10.98 -13.04 -31.33
CA SER A 235 -9.76 -12.26 -31.20
C SER A 235 -8.82 -12.45 -32.38
N THR A 236 -8.16 -11.38 -32.77
CA THR A 236 -6.99 -11.40 -33.65
C THR A 236 -5.72 -11.71 -32.84
N LYS A 237 -4.62 -11.99 -33.52
CA LYS A 237 -3.36 -12.41 -32.88
C LYS A 237 -2.81 -11.34 -31.93
N ASP A 238 -2.90 -10.08 -32.32
CA ASP A 238 -2.45 -8.90 -31.58
C ASP A 238 -3.31 -8.54 -30.36
N GLN A 239 -4.53 -9.08 -30.28
CA GLN A 239 -5.42 -8.92 -29.12
C GLN A 239 -5.14 -9.95 -28.01
N LEU A 240 -4.33 -10.96 -28.30
CA LEU A 240 -3.92 -12.01 -27.36
C LEU A 240 -2.49 -11.75 -26.87
N ILE A 241 -2.19 -12.16 -25.64
CA ILE A 241 -0.80 -12.14 -25.16
C ILE A 241 0.05 -13.16 -25.94
N ASP A 242 1.28 -12.78 -26.30
CA ASP A 242 2.11 -13.52 -27.27
C ASP A 242 2.14 -15.05 -27.05
N PRO A 243 2.40 -15.58 -25.83
CA PRO A 243 2.47 -17.04 -25.63
C PRO A 243 1.13 -17.75 -25.88
N VAL A 244 0.01 -17.07 -25.59
CA VAL A 244 -1.33 -17.61 -25.84
C VAL A 244 -1.65 -17.54 -27.33
N ALA A 245 -1.29 -16.44 -27.99
CA ALA A 245 -1.48 -16.25 -29.42
C ALA A 245 -0.71 -17.32 -30.21
N GLU A 246 0.58 -17.52 -29.93
CA GLU A 246 1.40 -18.54 -30.58
C GLU A 246 0.78 -19.94 -30.47
N LYS A 247 0.31 -20.30 -29.27
CA LYS A 247 -0.32 -21.60 -29.06
C LYS A 247 -1.65 -21.71 -29.80
N ALA A 248 -2.57 -20.76 -29.61
CA ALA A 248 -3.91 -20.78 -30.19
C ALA A 248 -3.90 -20.90 -31.72
N TYR A 249 -3.01 -20.18 -32.39
CA TYR A 249 -2.90 -20.21 -33.84
C TYR A 249 -2.28 -21.52 -34.35
N SER A 250 -1.50 -22.23 -33.55
CA SER A 250 -0.98 -23.58 -33.89
C SER A 250 -1.98 -24.72 -33.68
N MET A 251 -3.05 -24.50 -32.91
CA MET A 251 -4.01 -25.53 -32.50
C MET A 251 -5.09 -25.83 -33.55
N LYS A 252 -5.70 -27.00 -33.43
CA LYS A 252 -6.91 -27.38 -34.20
C LYS A 252 -8.17 -27.02 -33.44
N THR A 253 -9.24 -26.73 -34.18
CA THR A 253 -10.56 -26.49 -33.60
C THR A 253 -11.00 -27.65 -32.70
N GLY A 254 -11.44 -27.32 -31.48
CA GLY A 254 -11.81 -28.26 -30.42
C GLY A 254 -10.66 -28.69 -29.50
N GLU A 255 -9.41 -28.36 -29.84
CA GLU A 255 -8.22 -28.73 -29.07
C GLU A 255 -8.11 -27.92 -27.76
N ILE A 256 -7.55 -28.56 -26.72
CA ILE A 256 -7.18 -27.94 -25.45
C ILE A 256 -5.66 -27.90 -25.39
N SER A 257 -5.07 -26.76 -25.06
CA SER A 257 -3.63 -26.59 -24.94
C SER A 257 -3.05 -27.34 -23.75
N ASP A 258 -1.72 -27.48 -23.72
CA ASP A 258 -0.94 -27.61 -22.49
C ASP A 258 -1.02 -26.33 -21.64
N VAL A 259 -0.39 -26.36 -20.46
CA VAL A 259 -0.25 -25.18 -19.61
C VAL A 259 0.75 -24.20 -20.25
N ILE A 260 0.29 -23.00 -20.52
CA ILE A 260 1.06 -21.89 -21.11
C ILE A 260 1.47 -20.95 -19.99
N SER A 261 2.76 -20.59 -19.92
CA SER A 261 3.29 -19.61 -18.96
C SER A 261 3.39 -18.22 -19.60
N SER A 262 3.05 -17.18 -18.85
CA SER A 262 3.25 -15.77 -19.23
C SER A 262 3.63 -14.92 -18.01
N PRO A 263 4.03 -13.65 -18.21
CA PRO A 263 4.26 -12.72 -17.10
C PRO A 263 3.02 -12.49 -16.21
N LEU A 264 1.81 -12.73 -16.72
CA LEU A 264 0.56 -12.57 -15.98
C LEU A 264 0.23 -13.80 -15.12
N GLY A 265 0.74 -14.98 -15.48
CA GLY A 265 0.43 -16.24 -14.82
C GLY A 265 0.39 -17.42 -15.79
N PHE A 266 -0.47 -18.39 -15.48
CA PHE A 266 -0.61 -19.62 -16.25
C PHE A 266 -1.96 -19.70 -16.93
N HIS A 267 -1.97 -20.22 -18.15
CA HIS A 267 -3.13 -20.27 -19.01
C HIS A 267 -3.33 -21.69 -19.54
N ILE A 268 -4.58 -22.11 -19.65
CA ILE A 268 -5.02 -23.21 -20.51
C ILE A 268 -6.04 -22.60 -21.46
N VAL A 269 -5.90 -22.86 -22.75
CA VAL A 269 -6.87 -22.40 -23.74
C VAL A 269 -7.51 -23.56 -24.47
N LYS A 270 -8.78 -23.40 -24.80
CA LYS A 270 -9.50 -24.27 -25.72
C LYS A 270 -9.84 -23.46 -26.97
N LEU A 271 -9.43 -23.96 -28.12
CA LEU A 271 -9.80 -23.36 -29.39
C LEU A 271 -11.20 -23.82 -29.79
N GLU A 272 -12.17 -22.92 -29.79
CA GLU A 272 -13.55 -23.25 -30.15
C GLU A 272 -13.77 -23.16 -31.65
N GLU A 273 -13.27 -22.10 -32.29
CA GLU A 273 -13.49 -21.81 -33.70
C GLU A 273 -12.31 -21.03 -34.29
N LYS A 274 -12.13 -21.17 -35.61
CA LYS A 274 -11.22 -20.38 -36.43
C LYS A 274 -11.96 -19.88 -37.66
N LYS A 275 -11.79 -18.61 -38.03
CA LYS A 275 -12.30 -18.05 -39.28
C LYS A 275 -11.31 -17.07 -39.88
N SER A 276 -11.43 -16.84 -41.18
CA SER A 276 -10.72 -15.77 -41.88
C SER A 276 -11.72 -14.72 -42.33
N GLU A 277 -11.47 -13.45 -42.02
CA GLU A 277 -12.30 -12.30 -42.36
C GLU A 277 -11.39 -11.14 -42.74
N GLU A 278 -11.62 -10.50 -43.90
CA GLU A 278 -10.83 -9.36 -44.39
C GLU A 278 -9.29 -9.59 -44.36
N ASP A 279 -8.84 -10.76 -44.81
CA ASP A 279 -7.44 -11.21 -44.78
C ASP A 279 -6.81 -11.31 -43.36
N GLN A 280 -7.63 -11.26 -42.30
CA GLN A 280 -7.23 -11.53 -40.93
C GLN A 280 -7.77 -12.89 -40.47
N GLU A 281 -6.92 -13.67 -39.79
CA GLU A 281 -7.35 -14.89 -39.13
C GLU A 281 -7.80 -14.55 -37.69
N LEU A 282 -9.05 -14.88 -37.38
CA LEU A 282 -9.64 -14.72 -36.05
C LEU A 282 -9.82 -16.09 -35.40
N VAL A 283 -9.55 -16.14 -34.10
CA VAL A 283 -9.76 -17.32 -33.26
C VAL A 283 -10.81 -17.01 -32.20
N ARG A 284 -11.62 -18.00 -31.85
CA ARG A 284 -12.49 -17.94 -30.67
C ARG A 284 -11.97 -18.91 -29.63
N LEU A 285 -11.67 -18.39 -28.44
CA LEU A 285 -11.03 -19.15 -27.38
C LEU A 285 -11.84 -19.14 -26.09
N ARG A 286 -11.78 -20.24 -25.34
CA ARG A 286 -12.02 -20.23 -23.91
C ARG A 286 -10.70 -20.32 -23.15
N GLN A 287 -10.64 -19.71 -21.98
CA GLN A 287 -9.47 -19.67 -21.12
C GLN A 287 -9.79 -20.07 -19.68
N ILE A 288 -8.91 -20.90 -19.11
CA ILE A 288 -8.71 -21.03 -17.67
C ILE A 288 -7.40 -20.30 -17.35
N PHE A 289 -7.45 -19.35 -16.43
CA PHE A 289 -6.32 -18.52 -16.06
C PHE A 289 -6.07 -18.61 -14.55
N VAL A 290 -4.82 -18.77 -14.16
CA VAL A 290 -4.36 -18.66 -12.77
C VAL A 290 -3.30 -17.57 -12.73
N LYS A 291 -3.56 -16.50 -11.99
CA LYS A 291 -2.70 -15.32 -11.88
C LYS A 291 -1.43 -15.69 -11.12
N THR A 292 -0.29 -15.14 -11.55
CA THR A 292 0.93 -15.20 -10.74
C THR A 292 0.79 -14.31 -9.51
N ALA A 293 1.48 -14.66 -8.42
CA ALA A 293 1.54 -13.81 -7.24
C ALA A 293 2.25 -12.49 -7.59
N THR A 294 1.63 -11.36 -7.28
CA THR A 294 2.27 -10.04 -7.42
C THR A 294 3.02 -9.65 -6.16
N PHE A 295 3.96 -8.71 -6.28
CA PHE A 295 4.62 -8.12 -5.11
C PHE A 295 3.60 -7.52 -4.13
N SER A 296 2.56 -6.85 -4.63
CA SER A 296 1.50 -6.27 -3.80
C SER A 296 0.69 -7.34 -3.06
N ASP A 297 0.36 -8.46 -3.72
CA ASP A 297 -0.34 -9.57 -3.09
C ASP A 297 0.53 -10.20 -1.99
N TRP A 298 1.81 -10.44 -2.29
CA TRP A 298 2.79 -10.94 -1.33
C TRP A 298 2.98 -9.98 -0.15
N LEU A 299 3.13 -8.69 -0.41
CA LEU A 299 3.33 -7.67 0.62
C LEU A 299 2.09 -7.58 1.51
N LYS A 300 0.88 -7.59 0.94
CA LYS A 300 -0.37 -7.61 1.69
C LYS A 300 -0.39 -8.81 2.64
N GLU A 301 -0.09 -10.02 2.16
CA GLU A 301 -0.01 -11.21 3.03
C GLU A 301 1.05 -11.06 4.12
N LYS A 302 2.25 -10.53 3.81
CA LYS A 302 3.27 -10.27 4.84
C LYS A 302 2.84 -9.22 5.84
N MET A 303 2.10 -8.20 5.44
CA MET A 303 1.56 -7.19 6.35
C MET A 303 0.54 -7.79 7.33
N LYS A 304 -0.22 -8.81 6.93
CA LYS A 304 -1.11 -9.58 7.83
C LYS A 304 -0.37 -10.38 8.90
N ASP A 305 0.93 -10.59 8.78
CA ASP A 305 1.72 -11.26 9.83
C ASP A 305 2.12 -10.29 10.96
N TYR A 306 2.05 -8.98 10.73
CA TYR A 306 2.45 -7.98 11.72
C TYR A 306 1.33 -7.74 12.74
N ARG A 307 1.74 -7.66 14.01
CA ARG A 307 0.86 -7.18 15.09
C ARG A 307 1.03 -5.68 15.25
N MET A 308 -0.08 -4.95 15.20
CA MET A 308 -0.12 -3.50 15.26
C MET A 308 -0.99 -2.99 16.39
N VAL A 309 -0.62 -1.82 16.92
CA VAL A 309 -1.43 -1.03 17.86
C VAL A 309 -1.56 0.37 17.30
N VAL A 310 -2.79 0.78 17.01
CA VAL A 310 -3.13 2.13 16.56
C VAL A 310 -3.63 2.92 17.78
N PHE A 311 -2.95 4.01 18.12
CA PHE A 311 -3.29 4.87 19.26
C PHE A 311 -4.19 6.04 18.87
N LEU A 312 -4.31 6.32 17.56
CA LEU A 312 -5.19 7.36 17.04
C LEU A 312 -6.65 6.91 17.15
N ARG A 313 -7.49 7.77 17.74
CA ARG A 313 -8.90 7.45 18.02
C ARG A 313 -9.76 7.29 16.76
N ASP A 314 -9.38 7.99 15.70
CA ASP A 314 -10.13 8.02 14.44
C ASP A 314 -9.94 6.73 13.63
N TYR A 315 -9.02 5.87 14.04
CA TYR A 315 -8.47 4.80 13.22
C TYR A 315 -8.42 3.47 13.97
N ARG A 316 -8.63 2.38 13.24
CA ARG A 316 -8.42 1.00 13.72
C ARG A 316 -7.67 0.19 12.68
N TRP A 317 -6.88 -0.78 13.13
CA TRP A 317 -6.18 -1.71 12.25
C TRP A 317 -7.07 -2.89 11.86
N SER A 318 -7.19 -3.14 10.56
CA SER A 318 -7.87 -4.30 9.99
C SER A 318 -6.85 -5.37 9.61
N GLN A 319 -6.75 -6.44 10.41
CA GLN A 319 -5.77 -7.50 10.18
C GLN A 319 -6.00 -8.23 8.84
N ASN A 320 -7.26 -8.42 8.45
CA ASN A 320 -7.62 -9.16 7.24
C ASN A 320 -7.34 -8.35 5.97
N GLU A 321 -7.60 -7.04 6.01
CA GLU A 321 -7.35 -6.15 4.87
C GLU A 321 -5.94 -5.58 4.86
N ALA A 322 -5.18 -5.76 5.94
CA ALA A 322 -3.85 -5.20 6.11
C ALA A 322 -3.80 -3.67 5.92
N ILE A 323 -4.85 -2.97 6.37
CA ILE A 323 -4.95 -1.50 6.31
C ILE A 323 -5.56 -0.94 7.59
N VAL A 324 -5.33 0.35 7.81
CA VAL A 324 -6.07 1.18 8.74
C VAL A 324 -7.40 1.61 8.12
N GLU A 325 -8.46 1.48 8.91
CA GLU A 325 -9.83 1.90 8.62
C GLU A 325 -10.28 3.00 9.57
N PHE A 326 -11.30 3.76 9.18
CA PHE A 326 -11.96 4.67 10.11
C PHE A 326 -12.68 3.91 11.23
N ALA A 327 -12.49 4.36 12.47
CA ALA A 327 -13.26 3.89 13.61
C ALA A 327 -14.72 4.39 13.53
N ASP A 328 -14.92 5.58 12.98
CA ASP A 328 -16.22 6.22 12.78
C ASP A 328 -16.95 5.70 11.52
N SER A 329 -18.21 5.29 11.68
CA SER A 329 -19.01 4.71 10.58
C SER A 329 -19.42 5.74 9.53
N ALA A 330 -19.66 6.99 9.92
CA ALA A 330 -20.05 8.06 8.98
C ALA A 330 -18.87 8.45 8.08
N LEU A 331 -17.65 8.51 8.61
CA LEU A 331 -16.44 8.70 7.80
C LEU A 331 -16.19 7.50 6.87
N SER A 332 -16.42 6.28 7.34
CA SER A 332 -16.29 5.09 6.49
C SER A 332 -17.31 5.06 5.35
N GLU A 333 -18.55 5.47 5.59
CA GLU A 333 -19.59 5.57 4.55
C GLU A 333 -19.28 6.71 3.57
N PHE A 334 -18.83 7.86 4.09
CA PHE A 334 -18.39 8.99 3.26
C PHE A 334 -17.26 8.61 2.32
N GLU A 335 -16.26 7.87 2.81
CA GLU A 335 -15.16 7.34 1.99
C GLU A 335 -15.69 6.42 0.88
N LYS A 336 -16.53 5.44 1.22
CA LYS A 336 -17.11 4.51 0.24
C LYS A 336 -17.86 5.24 -0.87
N ASN A 337 -18.69 6.22 -0.51
CA ASN A 337 -19.46 7.03 -1.45
C ASN A 337 -18.56 7.89 -2.35
N THR A 338 -17.43 8.38 -1.81
CA THR A 338 -16.44 9.15 -2.58
C THR A 338 -15.70 8.25 -3.57
N SER A 339 -15.33 7.03 -3.16
CA SER A 339 -14.68 6.05 -4.04
C SER A 339 -15.61 5.47 -5.11
N SER A 340 -16.90 5.28 -4.84
CA SER A 340 -17.86 4.74 -5.82
C SER A 340 -18.28 5.76 -6.88
N ASN A 341 -18.25 7.05 -6.56
CA ASN A 341 -18.61 8.14 -7.46
C ASN A 341 -17.41 8.69 -8.25
N SER A 342 -16.28 7.97 -8.27
CA SER A 342 -14.98 8.45 -8.78
C SER A 342 -14.85 8.51 -10.31
N GLN A 343 -15.93 8.38 -11.08
CA GLN A 343 -15.89 8.81 -12.49
C GLN A 343 -15.77 10.35 -12.53
N GLY A 344 -14.53 10.84 -12.44
CA GLY A 344 -14.18 12.26 -12.55
C GLY A 344 -13.66 12.96 -11.29
N ASP A 345 -13.44 12.26 -10.15
CA ASP A 345 -12.89 12.88 -8.92
C ASP A 345 -11.39 12.52 -8.73
N PRO A 346 -10.46 13.47 -8.91
CA PRO A 346 -9.03 13.21 -8.78
C PRO A 346 -8.48 13.34 -7.37
N SER A 347 -9.32 13.60 -6.37
CA SER A 347 -8.93 13.31 -4.99
C SER A 347 -8.87 11.80 -4.71
N VAL A 348 -9.28 10.95 -5.66
CA VAL A 348 -9.24 9.48 -5.61
C VAL A 348 -8.08 8.89 -6.42
N PHE A 349 -7.28 9.69 -7.14
CA PHE A 349 -6.06 9.18 -7.79
C PHE A 349 -4.91 9.00 -6.79
N PRO A 350 -4.12 7.92 -6.92
CA PRO A 350 -3.04 7.56 -6.00
C PRO A 350 -1.89 8.56 -5.98
#